data_AF-A0ABC8WBP6-F1
#
_entry.id   AF-A0ABC8WBP6-F1
#
_cell.length_a   1.000
_cell.length_b   1.000
_cell.length_c   1.000
_cell.angle_alpha   90.00
_cell.angle_beta   90.00
_cell.angle_gamma   90.00
#
_symmetry.space_group_name_H-M   'P 1'
#
loop_
_entity.id
_entity.type
_entity.pdbx_description
1 polymer ?
#
loop_
_entity_poly.entity_id
_entity_poly.type
_entity_poly.pdbx_seq_one_letter_code
_entity_poly.pdbx_strand_id
1 'polypeptide(L)'
;MESRSGHGRQGGPSPPRRSPNPKPQSYINDGVDRISGLPDHLLEEILRRIRCARSAARTSLLSRRWRHGLWRDLPELSFRGIAAEALPVALTQVARPDLSLLDIHTISCFEVAGITSLLRAAARLAPAELVVSADLLESWGGEHFIPFKLQLPCFHRANSITLELRHHIPQLQVTGGEFPVLERLSLVNCPVHSISDLISRAPRLRSLQLCHRLYYTTCPGKIMVHSTTLEELLLDRWELFGGIDIVAPALRTFTLTSSRLLGIHVVAPELKMFTLSARIVSNHPRITLSAAATVEYLSWTCSFPMTPLIHGVWCLRELKLGEKKDAYVLSLTLDGERTAEQPRNLQEVVQFPRVSVLELYLHTFWPEAHVYGPMVLDLMGIFADIKRLKLVIRDLICAHDETSGRETVFSHRAKL
;
A
#
# COMPACT_ATOMS: atom_id res chain seq x y z
N MET A 1 -7.19 80.11 54.35
CA MET A 1 -7.30 79.91 52.89
C MET A 1 -8.58 79.15 52.64
N GLU A 2 -9.66 79.92 52.47
CA GLU A 2 -11.01 79.47 52.16
C GLU A 2 -11.15 79.19 50.66
N SER A 3 -12.12 78.34 50.29
CA SER A 3 -13.25 78.71 49.39
C SER A 3 -13.65 77.63 48.38
N ARG A 4 -14.98 77.35 48.36
CA ARG A 4 -15.86 77.18 47.19
C ARG A 4 -15.72 75.86 46.40
N SER A 5 -16.76 75.25 45.83
CA SER A 5 -18.17 75.58 45.62
C SER A 5 -18.91 74.29 45.24
N GLY A 6 -20.13 74.08 45.75
CA GLY A 6 -21.08 73.17 45.13
C GLY A 6 -21.64 73.75 43.83
N HIS A 7 -22.22 72.93 42.95
CA HIS A 7 -23.19 73.34 41.92
C HIS A 7 -24.04 72.11 41.53
N GLY A 8 -25.34 72.20 41.77
CA GLY A 8 -26.34 71.32 41.16
C GLY A 8 -26.80 71.84 39.81
N ARG A 9 -27.25 70.94 38.92
CA ARG A 9 -28.11 71.20 37.76
C ARG A 9 -28.97 69.95 37.56
N GLN A 10 -30.24 70.00 37.96
CA GLN A 10 -31.41 70.35 37.13
C GLN A 10 -31.63 69.41 35.94
N GLY A 11 -32.74 68.68 36.01
CA GLY A 11 -33.27 67.81 34.98
C GLY A 11 -34.12 68.52 33.93
N GLY A 12 -34.38 67.80 32.85
CA GLY A 12 -35.31 68.10 31.77
C GLY A 12 -35.79 66.79 31.13
N PRO A 13 -36.93 66.77 30.41
CA PRO A 13 -38.04 65.87 30.71
C PRO A 13 -38.16 64.63 29.79
N SER A 14 -38.82 63.59 30.31
CA SER A 14 -39.25 62.40 29.55
C SER A 14 -40.55 62.65 28.75
N PRO A 15 -40.68 62.08 27.54
CA PRO A 15 -41.97 61.83 26.89
C PRO A 15 -42.16 60.30 26.58
N PRO A 16 -43.32 59.81 26.10
CA PRO A 16 -44.22 58.97 26.89
C PRO A 16 -44.26 57.49 26.46
N ARG A 17 -44.90 56.68 27.32
CA ARG A 17 -45.18 55.24 27.18
C ARG A 17 -45.76 54.86 25.80
N ARG A 18 -45.12 53.88 25.14
CA ARG A 18 -45.72 53.06 24.07
C ARG A 18 -46.00 51.64 24.59
N SER A 19 -47.16 51.13 24.20
CA SER A 19 -47.80 49.86 24.56
C SER A 19 -46.90 48.62 24.35
N PRO A 20 -47.10 47.53 25.11
CA PRO A 20 -46.26 46.34 24.98
C PRO A 20 -46.59 45.60 23.67
N ASN A 21 -45.60 45.47 22.79
CA ASN A 21 -45.67 44.55 21.65
C ASN A 21 -45.91 43.11 22.15
N PRO A 22 -46.75 42.32 21.48
CA PRO A 22 -46.89 40.90 21.80
C PRO A 22 -45.54 40.23 21.59
N LYS A 23 -45.02 39.59 22.64
CA LYS A 23 -43.79 38.80 22.57
C LYS A 23 -43.95 37.78 21.45
N PRO A 24 -42.94 37.61 20.56
CA PRO A 24 -42.95 36.46 19.67
C PRO A 24 -43.00 35.22 20.56
N GLN A 25 -43.98 34.35 20.32
CA GLN A 25 -44.03 33.03 20.93
C GLN A 25 -42.66 32.39 20.73
N SER A 26 -41.87 32.31 21.80
CA SER A 26 -40.71 31.42 21.77
C SER A 26 -41.32 30.06 21.61
N TYR A 27 -41.11 29.43 20.46
CA TYR A 27 -41.17 27.99 20.37
C TYR A 27 -40.26 27.50 21.47
N ILE A 28 -40.86 27.10 22.59
CA ILE A 28 -40.19 26.34 23.63
C ILE A 28 -39.83 25.07 22.88
N ASN A 29 -38.62 25.06 22.34
CA ASN A 29 -37.95 23.84 21.98
C ASN A 29 -37.68 23.17 23.32
N ASP A 30 -38.72 22.52 23.83
CA ASP A 30 -38.71 21.75 25.05
C ASP A 30 -37.58 20.75 24.83
N GLY A 31 -36.42 21.01 25.45
CA GLY A 31 -35.20 20.20 25.35
C GLY A 31 -35.37 18.81 25.96
N VAL A 32 -36.55 18.23 25.78
CA VAL A 32 -36.97 16.92 26.20
C VAL A 32 -36.12 15.93 25.42
N ASP A 33 -35.27 15.26 26.19
CA ASP A 33 -34.43 14.16 25.77
C ASP A 33 -35.30 12.95 25.39
N ARG A 34 -35.85 12.99 24.18
CA ARG A 34 -36.68 11.92 23.59
C ARG A 34 -35.86 10.68 23.25
N ILE A 35 -34.54 10.82 23.18
CA ILE A 35 -33.62 9.74 22.87
C ILE A 35 -33.43 8.83 24.09
N SER A 36 -33.34 9.39 25.30
CA SER A 36 -33.25 8.59 26.54
C SER A 36 -34.48 7.72 26.81
N GLY A 37 -35.64 8.06 26.24
CA GLY A 37 -36.88 7.27 26.33
C GLY A 37 -36.90 6.03 25.44
N LEU A 38 -35.91 5.85 24.54
CA LEU A 38 -35.82 4.68 23.69
C LEU A 38 -35.32 3.45 24.50
N PRO A 39 -35.80 2.25 24.17
CA PRO A 39 -35.25 0.99 24.68
C PRO A 39 -33.76 0.82 24.34
N ASP A 40 -33.01 0.12 25.20
CA ASP A 40 -31.55 -0.06 25.04
C ASP A 40 -31.17 -0.68 23.69
N HIS A 41 -31.94 -1.65 23.20
CA HIS A 41 -31.67 -2.29 21.91
C HIS A 41 -31.72 -1.32 20.72
N LEU A 42 -32.59 -0.28 20.76
CA LEU A 42 -32.63 0.76 19.72
C LEU A 42 -31.46 1.74 19.86
N LEU A 43 -31.07 2.05 21.10
CA LEU A 43 -29.91 2.90 21.35
C LEU A 43 -28.60 2.23 20.93
N GLU A 44 -28.45 0.94 21.22
CA GLU A 44 -27.34 0.12 20.75
C GLU A 44 -27.30 0.05 19.23
N GLU A 45 -28.43 -0.13 18.56
CA GLU A 45 -28.49 -0.19 17.09
C GLU A 45 -28.08 1.15 16.46
N ILE A 46 -28.53 2.28 17.03
CA ILE A 46 -28.09 3.62 16.61
C ILE A 46 -26.58 3.78 16.82
N LEU A 47 -26.05 3.37 17.98
CA LEU A 47 -24.62 3.47 18.30
C LEU A 47 -23.75 2.53 17.44
N ARG A 48 -24.22 1.31 17.14
CA ARG A 48 -23.59 0.37 16.19
C ARG A 48 -23.49 0.95 14.79
N ARG A 49 -24.45 1.80 14.38
CA ARG A 49 -24.40 2.49 13.08
C ARG A 49 -23.46 3.69 13.09
N ILE A 50 -23.29 4.35 14.23
CA ILE A 50 -22.34 5.47 14.37
C ILE A 50 -20.89 4.97 14.29
N ARG A 51 -20.57 3.79 14.86
CA ARG A 51 -19.26 3.10 14.93
C ARG A 51 -18.09 3.89 15.53
N CYS A 52 -18.14 5.21 15.52
CA CYS A 52 -17.11 6.13 15.96
C CYS A 52 -17.33 6.53 17.42
N ALA A 53 -16.43 6.13 18.31
CA ALA A 53 -16.48 6.42 19.74
C ALA A 53 -16.54 7.92 20.03
N ARG A 54 -15.84 8.75 19.24
CA ARG A 54 -15.92 10.22 19.35
C ARG A 54 -17.31 10.74 19.00
N SER A 55 -17.90 10.25 17.90
CA SER A 55 -19.23 10.68 17.49
C SER A 55 -20.27 10.22 18.51
N ALA A 56 -20.17 8.98 19.00
CA ALA A 56 -20.98 8.45 20.09
C ALA A 56 -20.87 9.33 21.36
N ALA A 57 -19.65 9.68 21.76
CA ALA A 57 -19.39 10.59 22.88
C ALA A 57 -19.94 12.01 22.63
N ARG A 58 -19.84 12.56 21.43
CA ARG A 58 -20.47 13.86 21.10
C ARG A 58 -21.99 13.78 21.18
N THR A 59 -22.57 12.71 20.68
CA THR A 59 -24.01 12.51 20.75
C THR A 59 -24.50 12.15 22.15
N SER A 60 -23.60 11.79 23.07
CA SER A 60 -23.95 11.64 24.49
C SER A 60 -24.38 12.97 25.13
N LEU A 61 -24.17 14.10 24.46
CA LEU A 61 -24.79 15.36 24.85
C LEU A 61 -26.32 15.35 24.69
N LEU A 62 -26.86 14.52 23.79
CA LEU A 62 -28.28 14.42 23.47
C LEU A 62 -29.06 13.49 24.40
N SER A 63 -28.38 12.51 25.02
CA SER A 63 -28.98 11.57 25.95
C SER A 63 -28.04 11.25 27.11
N ARG A 64 -28.55 11.38 28.34
CA ARG A 64 -27.78 11.01 29.55
C ARG A 64 -27.40 9.53 29.55
N ARG A 65 -28.26 8.65 29.04
CA ARG A 65 -27.99 7.20 28.96
C ARG A 65 -26.81 6.90 28.02
N TRP A 66 -26.63 7.68 26.95
CA TRP A 66 -25.47 7.54 26.05
C TRP A 66 -24.15 7.90 26.75
N ARG A 67 -24.18 8.81 27.75
CA ARG A 67 -22.99 9.15 28.58
C ARG A 67 -22.63 8.04 29.56
N HIS A 68 -23.60 7.25 30.02
CA HIS A 68 -23.41 6.25 31.06
C HIS A 68 -22.73 4.95 30.59
N GLY A 69 -22.21 4.92 29.36
CA GLY A 69 -21.25 3.89 28.95
C GLY A 69 -21.76 2.89 27.92
N LEU A 70 -22.95 3.08 27.33
CA LEU A 70 -23.48 2.21 26.26
C LEU A 70 -22.51 1.99 25.09
N TRP A 71 -21.65 2.98 24.78
CA TRP A 71 -20.63 2.84 23.74
C TRP A 71 -19.46 1.94 24.15
N ARG A 72 -19.19 1.75 25.45
CA ARG A 72 -18.06 0.97 25.98
C ARG A 72 -18.25 -0.54 25.79
N ASP A 73 -19.49 -0.97 25.58
CA ASP A 73 -19.88 -2.37 25.40
C ASP A 73 -20.09 -2.74 23.93
N LEU A 74 -19.81 -1.82 22.99
CA LEU A 74 -19.97 -2.09 21.57
C LEU A 74 -18.94 -3.11 21.07
N PRO A 75 -19.33 -4.04 20.18
CA PRO A 75 -18.39 -5.00 19.60
C PRO A 75 -17.46 -4.33 18.57
N GLU A 76 -17.85 -3.21 18.00
CA GLU A 76 -17.06 -2.48 17.00
C GLU A 76 -16.80 -1.06 17.50
N LEU A 77 -15.53 -0.66 17.56
CA LEU A 77 -15.11 0.64 18.06
C LEU A 77 -14.13 1.31 17.10
N SER A 78 -14.50 2.52 16.66
CA SER A 78 -13.65 3.37 15.84
C SER A 78 -13.26 4.65 16.59
N PHE A 79 -11.96 4.89 16.77
CA PHE A 79 -11.39 6.09 17.36
C PHE A 79 -10.76 6.95 16.28
N ARG A 80 -11.58 7.79 15.62
CA ARG A 80 -11.14 8.67 14.51
C ARG A 80 -10.89 10.10 14.96
N GLY A 81 -9.74 10.62 14.59
CA GLY A 81 -9.28 11.97 14.83
C GLY A 81 -8.93 12.28 16.28
N ILE A 82 -8.74 11.26 17.11
CA ILE A 82 -8.41 11.44 18.54
C ILE A 82 -6.95 11.86 18.69
N ALA A 83 -6.70 12.80 19.61
CA ALA A 83 -5.34 13.18 19.97
C ALA A 83 -4.64 11.99 20.64
N ALA A 84 -3.36 11.78 20.31
CA ALA A 84 -2.55 10.66 20.77
C ALA A 84 -2.60 10.47 22.30
N GLU A 85 -2.59 11.58 23.05
CA GLU A 85 -2.62 11.59 24.52
C GLU A 85 -3.96 11.12 25.12
N ALA A 86 -5.06 11.39 24.43
CA ALA A 86 -6.40 11.01 24.89
C ALA A 86 -6.74 9.55 24.58
N LEU A 87 -6.01 8.92 23.66
CA LEU A 87 -6.32 7.59 23.15
C LEU A 87 -6.09 6.47 24.19
N PRO A 88 -4.98 6.43 24.95
CA PRO A 88 -4.80 5.46 26.03
C PRO A 88 -5.93 5.51 27.05
N VAL A 89 -6.37 6.71 27.44
CA VAL A 89 -7.48 6.92 28.39
C VAL A 89 -8.82 6.48 27.78
N ALA A 90 -9.03 6.68 26.48
CA ALA A 90 -10.24 6.21 25.81
C ALA A 90 -10.27 4.68 25.74
N LEU A 91 -9.13 4.02 25.46
CA LEU A 91 -9.03 2.56 25.39
C LEU A 91 -9.16 1.89 26.77
N THR A 92 -8.76 2.54 27.87
CA THR A 92 -9.00 2.00 29.22
C THR A 92 -10.46 2.06 29.65
N GLN A 93 -11.28 2.90 29.03
CA GLN A 93 -12.72 2.97 29.30
C GLN A 93 -13.53 1.89 28.57
N VAL A 94 -12.95 1.19 27.61
CA VAL A 94 -13.63 0.09 26.91
C VAL A 94 -13.77 -1.07 27.91
N ALA A 95 -15.02 -1.39 28.24
CA ALA A 95 -15.34 -2.43 29.23
C ALA A 95 -15.38 -3.82 28.58
N ARG A 96 -15.66 -3.88 27.27
CA ARG A 96 -15.81 -5.13 26.54
C ARG A 96 -14.47 -5.72 26.08
N PRO A 97 -14.11 -6.94 26.53
CA PRO A 97 -13.08 -7.75 25.87
C PRO A 97 -13.62 -8.34 24.55
N ASP A 98 -12.73 -8.86 23.72
CA ASP A 98 -13.07 -9.60 22.49
C ASP A 98 -13.85 -8.77 21.44
N LEU A 99 -13.32 -7.59 21.12
CA LEU A 99 -13.90 -6.72 20.10
C LEU A 99 -13.96 -7.41 18.73
N SER A 100 -15.01 -7.16 17.95
CA SER A 100 -15.07 -7.57 16.54
C SER A 100 -14.17 -6.68 15.68
N LEU A 101 -14.18 -5.38 15.93
CA LEU A 101 -13.36 -4.40 15.23
C LEU A 101 -12.81 -3.36 16.20
N LEU A 102 -11.52 -3.08 16.11
CA LEU A 102 -10.88 -1.91 16.68
C LEU A 102 -10.21 -1.11 15.57
N ASP A 103 -10.79 0.04 15.25
CA ASP A 103 -10.30 0.98 14.24
C ASP A 103 -9.76 2.24 14.92
N ILE A 104 -8.50 2.59 14.68
CA ILE A 104 -7.84 3.73 15.28
C ILE A 104 -7.22 4.57 14.17
N HIS A 105 -7.67 5.83 14.06
CA HIS A 105 -7.05 6.82 13.20
C HIS A 105 -6.72 8.07 14.03
N THR A 106 -5.44 8.38 14.18
CA THR A 106 -5.02 9.61 14.87
C THR A 106 -4.76 10.75 13.90
N ILE A 107 -4.88 11.98 14.42
CA ILE A 107 -4.58 13.22 13.69
C ILE A 107 -3.36 13.95 14.25
N SER A 108 -2.80 13.44 15.35
CA SER A 108 -1.60 13.96 15.98
C SER A 108 -0.54 12.87 16.00
N CYS A 109 0.72 13.29 15.98
CA CYS A 109 1.86 12.40 16.01
C CYS A 109 2.02 11.70 17.36
N PHE A 110 2.49 10.45 17.34
CA PHE A 110 2.97 9.73 18.51
C PHE A 110 4.48 9.81 18.61
N GLU A 111 4.98 9.84 19.85
CA GLU A 111 6.31 9.32 20.12
C GLU A 111 6.34 7.79 19.94
N VAL A 112 7.52 7.26 19.64
CA VAL A 112 7.79 5.81 19.49
C VAL A 112 7.25 4.97 20.65
N ALA A 113 7.45 5.43 21.90
CA ALA A 113 6.96 4.75 23.08
C ALA A 113 5.41 4.74 23.15
N GLY A 114 4.79 5.79 22.62
CA GLY A 114 3.33 5.95 22.55
C GLY A 114 2.69 4.90 21.65
N ILE A 115 3.21 4.68 20.44
CA ILE A 115 2.65 3.67 19.52
C ILE A 115 2.80 2.24 20.06
N THR A 116 3.91 1.93 20.71
CA THR A 116 4.10 0.60 21.33
C THR A 116 3.12 0.38 22.47
N SER A 117 2.90 1.41 23.31
CA SER A 117 1.91 1.38 24.39
C SER A 117 0.48 1.25 23.86
N LEU A 118 0.19 1.90 22.74
CA LEU A 118 -1.08 1.80 22.04
C LEU A 118 -1.37 0.38 21.57
N LEU A 119 -0.41 -0.26 20.88
CA LEU A 119 -0.56 -1.63 20.41
C LEU A 119 -0.76 -2.62 21.58
N ARG A 120 -0.04 -2.42 22.69
CA ARG A 120 -0.27 -3.23 23.91
C ARG A 120 -1.66 -3.01 24.50
N ALA A 121 -2.15 -1.78 24.53
CA ALA A 121 -3.50 -1.48 25.00
C ALA A 121 -4.56 -2.12 24.09
N ALA A 122 -4.37 -2.06 22.76
CA ALA A 122 -5.22 -2.72 21.78
C ALA A 122 -5.21 -4.25 21.95
N ALA A 123 -4.05 -4.85 22.23
CA ALA A 123 -3.94 -6.29 22.45
C ALA A 123 -4.80 -6.78 23.62
N ARG A 124 -4.95 -5.99 24.69
CA ARG A 124 -5.84 -6.34 25.82
C ARG A 124 -7.32 -6.44 25.43
N LEU A 125 -7.73 -5.76 24.37
CA LEU A 125 -9.11 -5.75 23.88
C LEU A 125 -9.41 -6.92 22.93
N ALA A 126 -8.39 -7.75 22.63
CA ALA A 126 -8.47 -8.95 21.80
C ALA A 126 -9.34 -8.79 20.52
N PRO A 127 -9.10 -7.75 19.69
CA PRO A 127 -9.90 -7.51 18.50
C PRO A 127 -9.77 -8.66 17.49
N ALA A 128 -10.86 -8.99 16.80
CA ALA A 128 -10.85 -9.88 15.65
C ALA A 128 -10.31 -9.19 14.39
N GLU A 129 -10.60 -7.90 14.24
CA GLU A 129 -10.02 -7.02 13.23
C GLU A 129 -9.40 -5.77 13.89
N LEU A 130 -8.13 -5.51 13.58
CA LEU A 130 -7.38 -4.36 14.07
C LEU A 130 -6.96 -3.47 12.90
N VAL A 131 -7.33 -2.20 12.94
CA VAL A 131 -6.86 -1.17 12.01
C VAL A 131 -6.24 -0.04 12.83
N VAL A 132 -4.97 0.28 12.55
CA VAL A 132 -4.27 1.40 13.18
C VAL A 132 -3.62 2.23 12.09
N SER A 133 -4.00 3.50 12.00
CA SER A 133 -3.38 4.51 11.14
C SER A 133 -2.92 5.66 12.02
N ALA A 134 -1.61 5.87 12.09
CA ALA A 134 -1.02 6.83 13.02
C ALA A 134 0.16 7.59 12.41
N ASP A 135 0.25 8.86 12.76
CA ASP A 135 1.43 9.68 12.49
C ASP A 135 2.46 9.49 13.61
N LEU A 136 3.73 9.42 13.26
CA LEU A 136 4.82 9.30 14.22
C LEU A 136 5.69 10.57 14.15
N LEU A 137 6.04 11.12 15.32
CA LEU A 137 6.80 12.36 15.41
C LEU A 137 8.26 12.12 14.98
N GLU A 138 8.84 13.11 14.32
CA GLU A 138 10.26 13.08 13.97
C GLU A 138 11.17 13.13 15.20
N SER A 139 11.88 12.02 15.43
CA SER A 139 13.07 12.07 16.30
C SER A 139 14.21 12.64 15.47
N TRP A 140 14.38 13.97 15.54
CA TRP A 140 15.52 14.66 14.96
C TRP A 140 16.77 14.27 15.75
N GLY A 141 17.50 13.28 15.25
CA GLY A 141 18.69 12.73 15.88
C GLY A 141 19.77 12.39 14.86
N GLY A 142 20.38 13.40 14.25
CA GLY A 142 21.60 13.29 13.44
C GLY A 142 21.40 12.94 11.96
N GLU A 143 22.49 13.01 11.20
CA GLU A 143 22.58 12.88 9.72
C GLU A 143 22.20 11.49 9.18
N HIS A 144 21.78 10.55 10.03
CA HIS A 144 21.43 9.19 9.64
C HIS A 144 20.08 8.77 10.21
N PHE A 145 19.15 8.41 9.34
CA PHE A 145 17.86 7.84 9.70
C PHE A 145 18.08 6.45 10.31
N ILE A 146 18.07 6.34 11.64
CA ILE A 146 18.15 5.04 12.34
C ILE A 146 16.71 4.53 12.54
N PRO A 147 16.31 3.40 11.93
CA PRO A 147 15.00 2.80 12.18
C PRO A 147 14.92 2.37 13.66
N PHE A 148 13.92 2.85 14.38
CA PHE A 148 13.67 2.37 15.74
C PHE A 148 12.89 1.05 15.70
N LYS A 149 13.04 0.20 16.73
CA LYS A 149 12.38 -1.10 16.78
C LYS A 149 10.96 -0.97 17.35
N LEU A 150 9.94 -1.35 16.58
CA LEU A 150 8.55 -1.42 17.04
C LEU A 150 8.19 -2.86 17.36
N GLN A 151 7.74 -3.12 18.59
CA GLN A 151 7.33 -4.44 19.03
C GLN A 151 5.84 -4.65 18.72
N LEU A 152 5.53 -5.61 17.85
CA LEU A 152 4.16 -6.05 17.61
C LEU A 152 3.74 -7.10 18.65
N PRO A 153 2.70 -6.84 19.47
CA PRO A 153 2.15 -7.84 20.38
C PRO A 153 1.45 -8.99 19.65
N CYS A 154 1.30 -10.14 20.31
CA CYS A 154 0.49 -11.25 19.81
C CYS A 154 -0.99 -10.89 19.91
N PHE A 155 -1.70 -10.90 18.78
CA PHE A 155 -3.15 -10.77 18.75
C PHE A 155 -3.78 -12.14 18.50
N HIS A 156 -4.00 -12.91 19.57
CA HIS A 156 -4.44 -14.31 19.48
C HIS A 156 -5.78 -14.52 18.77
N ARG A 157 -6.64 -13.50 18.73
CA ARG A 157 -7.99 -13.53 18.13
C ARG A 157 -8.07 -12.78 16.81
N ALA A 158 -7.05 -12.00 16.45
CA ALA A 158 -7.09 -11.19 15.25
C ALA A 158 -6.91 -12.05 14.00
N ASN A 159 -7.93 -12.06 13.13
CA ASN A 159 -7.84 -12.62 11.79
C ASN A 159 -7.37 -11.59 10.76
N SER A 160 -7.46 -10.29 11.09
CA SER A 160 -7.10 -9.19 10.21
C SER A 160 -6.36 -8.11 11.01
N ILE A 161 -5.15 -7.74 10.56
CA ILE A 161 -4.36 -6.65 11.13
C ILE A 161 -3.92 -5.73 9.99
N THR A 162 -4.24 -4.45 10.12
CA THR A 162 -3.74 -3.38 9.24
C THR A 162 -3.04 -2.32 10.08
N LEU A 163 -1.76 -2.09 9.81
CA LEU A 163 -0.96 -1.06 10.45
C LEU A 163 -0.40 -0.10 9.39
N GLU A 164 -0.76 1.17 9.49
CA GLU A 164 -0.24 2.25 8.67
C GLU A 164 0.41 3.29 9.57
N LEU A 165 1.73 3.41 9.46
CA LEU A 165 2.50 4.41 10.20
C LEU A 165 3.03 5.46 9.22
N ARG A 166 2.94 6.74 9.54
CA ARG A 166 3.36 7.83 8.63
C ARG A 166 4.45 8.67 9.29
N HIS A 167 5.22 9.38 8.47
CA HIS A 167 6.31 10.29 8.84
C HIS A 167 7.56 9.62 9.44
N HIS A 168 7.43 8.64 10.34
CA HIS A 168 8.53 7.78 10.78
C HIS A 168 8.32 6.31 10.44
N ILE A 169 9.46 5.62 10.33
CA ILE A 169 9.53 4.24 9.86
C ILE A 169 10.19 3.40 10.96
N PRO A 170 9.40 2.69 11.77
CA PRO A 170 9.95 1.66 12.62
C PRO A 170 10.38 0.45 11.84
N GLN A 171 11.43 -0.20 12.30
CA GLN A 171 11.65 -1.61 12.01
C GLN A 171 10.73 -2.46 12.90
N LEU A 172 9.77 -3.13 12.28
CA LEU A 172 8.83 -3.99 13.00
C LEU A 172 9.52 -5.27 13.46
N GLN A 173 9.41 -5.55 14.76
CA GLN A 173 9.81 -6.80 15.39
C GLN A 173 8.56 -7.46 15.98
N VAL A 174 8.28 -8.67 15.52
CA VAL A 174 7.23 -9.49 16.14
C VAL A 174 7.80 -10.10 17.41
N THR A 175 7.31 -9.66 18.57
CA THR A 175 7.78 -10.15 19.87
C THR A 175 6.75 -11.09 20.49
N GLY A 176 7.17 -12.36 20.66
CA GLY A 176 6.39 -13.39 21.35
C GLY A 176 5.28 -14.00 20.48
N GLY A 177 4.90 -15.24 20.82
CA GLY A 177 3.71 -15.97 20.33
C GLY A 177 3.58 -16.20 18.83
N GLU A 178 2.65 -17.08 18.49
CA GLU A 178 2.12 -17.27 17.14
C GLU A 178 0.84 -16.44 16.97
N PHE A 179 0.48 -16.16 15.72
CA PHE A 179 -0.81 -15.60 15.33
C PHE A 179 -1.68 -16.74 14.78
N PRO A 180 -2.38 -17.49 15.65
CA PRO A 180 -2.98 -18.78 15.28
C PRO A 180 -4.13 -18.65 14.28
N VAL A 181 -4.80 -17.50 14.24
CA VAL A 181 -6.00 -17.25 13.43
C VAL A 181 -5.82 -16.13 12.41
N LEU A 182 -4.61 -15.54 12.29
CA LEU A 182 -4.37 -14.41 11.40
C LEU A 182 -4.40 -14.85 9.93
N GLU A 183 -5.35 -14.29 9.18
CA GLU A 183 -5.55 -14.56 7.75
C GLU A 183 -5.11 -13.39 6.88
N ARG A 184 -5.20 -12.15 7.37
CA ARG A 184 -4.84 -10.94 6.62
C ARG A 184 -3.90 -10.05 7.42
N LEU A 185 -2.77 -9.71 6.83
CA LEU A 185 -1.81 -8.78 7.40
C LEU A 185 -1.41 -7.73 6.37
N SER A 186 -1.67 -6.46 6.69
CA SER A 186 -1.28 -5.31 5.89
C SER A 186 -0.41 -4.37 6.71
N LEU A 187 0.82 -4.14 6.24
CA LEU A 187 1.80 -3.27 6.88
C LEU A 187 2.20 -2.18 5.89
N VAL A 188 1.86 -0.94 6.21
CA VAL A 188 2.17 0.26 5.41
C VAL A 188 3.23 1.09 6.15
N ASN A 189 4.36 1.33 5.49
CA ASN A 189 5.57 1.95 6.02
C ASN A 189 6.13 1.28 7.31
N CYS A 190 5.94 -0.03 7.44
CA CYS A 190 6.47 -0.81 8.56
C CYS A 190 7.41 -1.89 8.00
N PRO A 191 8.70 -1.57 7.72
CA PRO A 191 9.66 -2.56 7.25
C PRO A 191 9.80 -3.69 8.26
N VAL A 192 9.77 -4.92 7.75
CA VAL A 192 9.93 -6.15 8.53
C VAL A 192 11.36 -6.67 8.39
N HIS A 193 11.93 -7.22 9.47
CA HIS A 193 13.28 -7.80 9.44
C HIS A 193 13.35 -9.09 8.61
N SER A 194 12.32 -9.94 8.71
CA SER A 194 12.24 -11.22 7.99
C SER A 194 10.78 -11.53 7.70
N ILE A 195 10.45 -11.65 6.42
CA ILE A 195 9.12 -12.08 5.96
C ILE A 195 8.90 -13.55 6.32
N SER A 196 9.95 -14.38 6.26
CA SER A 196 9.89 -15.80 6.60
C SER A 196 9.49 -16.02 8.06
N ASP A 197 10.03 -15.22 8.97
CA ASP A 197 9.69 -15.28 10.40
C ASP A 197 8.22 -14.95 10.64
N LEU A 198 7.71 -13.95 9.92
CA LEU A 198 6.32 -13.52 10.00
C LEU A 198 5.35 -14.61 9.51
N ILE A 199 5.67 -15.24 8.38
CA ILE A 199 4.90 -16.35 7.81
C ILE A 199 4.93 -17.56 8.76
N SER A 200 6.10 -17.91 9.30
CA SER A 200 6.25 -19.04 10.23
C SER A 200 5.39 -18.88 11.50
N ARG A 201 5.16 -17.63 11.93
CA ARG A 201 4.32 -17.32 13.09
C ARG A 201 2.83 -17.21 12.76
N ALA A 202 2.44 -17.15 11.49
CA ALA A 202 1.06 -16.96 11.06
C ALA A 202 0.65 -18.09 10.09
N PRO A 203 0.40 -19.32 10.60
CA PRO A 203 0.19 -20.49 9.75
C PRO A 203 -1.07 -20.42 8.88
N ARG A 204 -2.05 -19.58 9.25
CA ARG A 204 -3.31 -19.38 8.51
C ARG A 204 -3.29 -18.17 7.57
N LEU A 205 -2.14 -17.53 7.39
CA LEU A 205 -2.03 -16.29 6.62
C LEU A 205 -2.37 -16.51 5.14
N ARG A 206 -3.43 -15.86 4.68
CA ARG A 206 -3.92 -15.89 3.29
C ARG A 206 -3.51 -14.65 2.51
N SER A 207 -3.45 -13.49 3.13
CA SER A 207 -3.07 -12.23 2.48
C SER A 207 -1.97 -11.52 3.25
N LEU A 208 -0.85 -11.24 2.57
CA LEU A 208 0.25 -10.44 3.08
C LEU A 208 0.51 -9.24 2.17
N GLN A 209 0.35 -8.04 2.73
CA GLN A 209 0.60 -6.79 2.02
C GLN A 209 1.65 -5.98 2.77
N LEU A 210 2.76 -5.67 2.10
CA LEU A 210 3.84 -4.86 2.63
C LEU A 210 4.11 -3.69 1.68
N CYS A 211 3.58 -2.52 2.03
CA CYS A 211 3.63 -1.33 1.20
C CYS A 211 4.49 -0.25 1.85
N HIS A 212 5.23 0.51 1.05
CA HIS A 212 5.83 1.77 1.47
C HIS A 212 5.20 2.89 0.64
N ARG A 213 5.10 4.13 1.13
CA ARG A 213 4.50 5.27 0.40
C ARG A 213 5.53 6.29 -0.09
N LEU A 214 6.55 6.56 0.72
CA LEU A 214 7.44 7.72 0.52
C LEU A 214 8.89 7.34 0.14
N TYR A 215 9.25 6.07 0.23
CA TYR A 215 10.61 5.59 0.03
C TYR A 215 10.59 4.10 -0.35
N TYR A 216 11.73 3.59 -0.78
CA TYR A 216 11.92 2.16 -1.02
C TYR A 216 12.59 1.51 0.20
N THR A 217 12.09 0.35 0.63
CA THR A 217 12.74 -0.42 1.69
C THR A 217 13.85 -1.28 1.12
N THR A 218 15.08 -1.06 1.59
CA THR A 218 16.25 -1.85 1.20
C THR A 218 16.32 -3.16 1.97
N CYS A 219 16.36 -4.28 1.23
CA CYS A 219 16.62 -5.61 1.76
C CYS A 219 17.95 -6.13 1.20
N PRO A 220 18.99 -6.23 2.04
CA PRO A 220 20.30 -6.69 1.59
C PRO A 220 20.31 -8.21 1.32
N GLY A 221 19.50 -8.97 2.05
CA GLY A 221 19.39 -10.42 1.93
C GLY A 221 18.39 -10.87 0.86
N LYS A 222 18.44 -12.17 0.53
CA LYS A 222 17.44 -12.82 -0.31
C LYS A 222 16.15 -13.03 0.49
N ILE A 223 15.02 -12.62 -0.07
CA ILE A 223 13.71 -12.84 0.55
C ILE A 223 13.22 -14.24 0.21
N MET A 224 12.83 -15.01 1.22
CA MET A 224 12.27 -16.35 1.08
C MET A 224 10.81 -16.35 1.54
N VAL A 225 9.88 -16.58 0.62
CA VAL A 225 8.44 -16.66 0.89
C VAL A 225 7.98 -18.08 0.62
N HIS A 226 7.98 -18.90 1.66
CA HIS A 226 7.50 -20.28 1.60
C HIS A 226 6.23 -20.40 2.44
N SER A 227 5.08 -20.56 1.79
CA SER A 227 3.79 -20.67 2.47
C SER A 227 2.82 -21.53 1.69
N THR A 228 2.15 -22.46 2.35
CA THR A 228 1.12 -23.29 1.71
C THR A 228 -0.29 -22.67 1.75
N THR A 229 -0.49 -21.64 2.58
CA THR A 229 -1.79 -21.01 2.83
C THR A 229 -1.94 -19.63 2.19
N LEU A 230 -0.84 -19.02 1.75
CA LEU A 230 -0.84 -17.67 1.21
C LEU A 230 -1.49 -17.64 -0.18
N GLU A 231 -2.55 -16.86 -0.31
CA GLU A 231 -3.34 -16.63 -1.53
C GLU A 231 -2.99 -15.30 -2.21
N GLU A 232 -2.60 -14.29 -1.42
CA GLU A 232 -2.27 -12.95 -1.90
C GLU A 232 -0.96 -12.43 -1.30
N LEU A 233 -0.06 -11.96 -2.16
CA LEU A 233 1.19 -11.32 -1.76
C LEU A 233 1.39 -10.02 -2.53
N LEU A 234 1.52 -8.91 -1.80
CA LEU A 234 1.80 -7.60 -2.37
C LEU A 234 3.03 -6.99 -1.69
N LEU A 235 4.03 -6.65 -2.50
CA LEU A 235 5.27 -6.00 -2.10
C LEU A 235 5.42 -4.70 -2.91
N ASP A 236 5.03 -3.56 -2.34
CA ASP A 236 5.08 -2.27 -3.05
C ASP A 236 6.22 -1.38 -2.55
N ARG A 237 7.03 -0.87 -3.51
CA ARG A 237 8.22 -0.04 -3.30
C ARG A 237 9.31 -0.72 -2.44
N TRP A 238 9.89 -1.79 -2.97
CA TRP A 238 11.01 -2.52 -2.35
C TRP A 238 12.31 -2.41 -3.16
N GLU A 239 13.46 -2.51 -2.49
CA GLU A 239 14.79 -2.69 -3.09
C GLU A 239 15.37 -4.03 -2.66
N LEU A 240 15.38 -4.99 -3.59
CA LEU A 240 15.69 -6.40 -3.34
C LEU A 240 17.08 -6.75 -3.88
N PHE A 241 18.10 -6.50 -3.08
CA PHE A 241 19.50 -6.75 -3.45
C PHE A 241 19.85 -8.23 -3.48
N GLY A 242 19.22 -9.07 -2.66
CA GLY A 242 19.40 -10.53 -2.70
C GLY A 242 18.41 -11.27 -3.59
N GLY A 243 17.46 -10.57 -4.23
CA GLY A 243 16.35 -11.17 -4.97
C GLY A 243 15.27 -11.78 -4.07
N ILE A 244 14.32 -12.45 -4.69
CA ILE A 244 13.16 -13.07 -4.01
C ILE A 244 12.88 -14.47 -4.55
N ASP A 245 12.61 -15.39 -3.64
CA ASP A 245 12.18 -16.76 -3.91
C ASP A 245 10.83 -17.01 -3.26
N ILE A 246 9.84 -17.40 -4.07
CA ILE A 246 8.46 -17.61 -3.66
C ILE A 246 8.09 -19.05 -4.01
N VAL A 247 7.75 -19.83 -2.99
CA VAL A 247 7.16 -21.15 -3.11
C VAL A 247 5.84 -21.13 -2.37
N ALA A 248 4.77 -20.85 -3.11
CA ALA A 248 3.46 -20.65 -2.53
C ALA A 248 2.38 -21.31 -3.41
N PRO A 249 2.06 -22.60 -3.17
CA PRO A 249 1.18 -23.36 -4.05
C PRO A 249 -0.24 -22.80 -4.16
N ALA A 250 -0.76 -22.18 -3.08
CA ALA A 250 -2.09 -21.57 -3.03
C ALA A 250 -2.15 -20.12 -3.54
N LEU A 251 -1.01 -19.55 -3.96
CA LEU A 251 -0.91 -18.13 -4.31
C LEU A 251 -1.65 -17.83 -5.62
N ARG A 252 -2.66 -16.96 -5.54
CA ARG A 252 -3.53 -16.53 -6.64
C ARG A 252 -3.14 -15.15 -7.16
N THR A 253 -2.71 -14.26 -6.27
CA THR A 253 -2.38 -12.87 -6.61
C THR A 253 -0.98 -12.53 -6.11
N PHE A 254 -0.12 -12.10 -7.02
CA PHE A 254 1.21 -11.60 -6.70
C PHE A 254 1.44 -10.23 -7.33
N THR A 255 1.88 -9.26 -6.53
CA THR A 255 2.28 -7.93 -7.00
C THR A 255 3.62 -7.54 -6.38
N LEU A 256 4.60 -7.18 -7.21
CA LEU A 256 5.89 -6.65 -6.79
C LEU A 256 6.23 -5.38 -7.57
N THR A 257 6.41 -4.27 -6.84
CA THR A 257 6.96 -3.02 -7.38
C THR A 257 8.31 -2.74 -6.72
N SER A 258 9.36 -2.62 -7.52
CA SER A 258 10.73 -2.50 -7.03
C SER A 258 11.59 -1.54 -7.86
N SER A 259 12.37 -0.67 -7.20
CA SER A 259 13.36 0.18 -7.89
C SER A 259 14.67 -0.56 -8.19
N ARG A 260 14.92 -1.70 -7.54
CA ARG A 260 16.09 -2.55 -7.72
C ARG A 260 15.77 -4.01 -7.41
N LEU A 261 15.96 -4.90 -8.37
CA LEU A 261 15.72 -6.33 -8.22
C LEU A 261 16.89 -7.13 -8.81
N LEU A 262 17.50 -8.00 -8.00
CA LEU A 262 18.56 -8.89 -8.47
C LEU A 262 18.03 -10.09 -9.28
N GLY A 263 16.90 -10.66 -8.84
CA GLY A 263 16.28 -11.81 -9.48
C GLY A 263 15.00 -12.22 -8.74
N ILE A 264 14.13 -12.96 -9.43
CA ILE A 264 12.86 -13.45 -8.88
C ILE A 264 12.57 -14.87 -9.35
N HIS A 265 12.29 -15.74 -8.40
CA HIS A 265 11.82 -17.10 -8.65
C HIS A 265 10.47 -17.28 -7.99
N VAL A 266 9.46 -17.66 -8.78
CA VAL A 266 8.09 -17.87 -8.31
C VAL A 266 7.60 -19.23 -8.74
N VAL A 267 7.19 -20.04 -7.76
CA VAL A 267 6.49 -21.31 -7.94
C VAL A 267 5.11 -21.16 -7.30
N ALA A 268 4.12 -20.90 -8.16
CA ALA A 268 2.74 -20.63 -7.79
C ALA A 268 1.81 -21.20 -8.90
N PRO A 269 1.45 -22.50 -8.83
CA PRO A 269 0.65 -23.16 -9.84
C PRO A 269 -0.77 -22.56 -9.94
N GLU A 270 -1.38 -22.14 -8.83
CA GLU A 270 -2.73 -21.56 -8.80
C GLU A 270 -2.75 -20.04 -9.09
N LEU A 271 -1.65 -19.50 -9.63
CA LEU A 271 -1.51 -18.06 -9.86
C LEU A 271 -2.44 -17.59 -10.98
N LYS A 272 -3.27 -16.59 -10.65
CA LYS A 272 -4.21 -15.96 -11.58
C LYS A 272 -3.74 -14.58 -11.99
N MET A 273 -3.21 -13.81 -11.04
CA MET A 273 -2.77 -12.44 -11.25
C MET A 273 -1.29 -12.31 -10.89
N PHE A 274 -0.47 -11.94 -11.87
CA PHE A 274 0.94 -11.63 -11.68
C PHE A 274 1.22 -10.21 -12.14
N THR A 275 1.68 -9.35 -11.22
CA THR A 275 2.15 -8.00 -11.52
C THR A 275 3.60 -7.84 -11.04
N LEU A 276 4.50 -7.54 -11.96
CA LEU A 276 5.91 -7.27 -11.66
C LEU A 276 6.31 -5.95 -12.32
N SER A 277 6.70 -4.96 -11.54
CA SER A 277 7.29 -3.71 -12.03
C SER A 277 8.64 -3.51 -11.35
N ALA A 278 9.74 -3.80 -12.05
CA ALA A 278 11.06 -3.76 -11.42
C ALA A 278 12.18 -3.25 -12.33
N ARG A 279 13.11 -2.45 -11.78
CA ARG A 279 14.41 -2.25 -12.43
C ARG A 279 15.36 -3.36 -12.00
N ILE A 280 15.75 -4.18 -12.96
CA ILE A 280 16.74 -5.23 -12.78
C ILE A 280 18.11 -4.57 -12.65
N VAL A 281 18.91 -5.05 -11.71
CA VAL A 281 20.28 -4.52 -11.46
C VAL A 281 21.37 -5.58 -11.57
N SER A 282 20.98 -6.85 -11.76
CA SER A 282 21.92 -7.94 -12.00
C SER A 282 22.36 -7.95 -13.46
N ASN A 283 23.65 -8.17 -13.71
CA ASN A 283 24.13 -8.54 -15.04
C ASN A 283 23.70 -9.98 -15.41
N HIS A 284 23.25 -10.76 -14.42
CA HIS A 284 22.81 -12.15 -14.57
C HIS A 284 21.43 -12.34 -13.90
N PRO A 285 20.39 -11.65 -14.36
CA PRO A 285 19.08 -11.78 -13.75
C PRO A 285 18.49 -13.14 -14.11
N ARG A 286 18.04 -13.86 -13.09
CA ARG A 286 17.20 -15.05 -13.27
C ARG A 286 15.80 -14.66 -12.87
N ILE A 287 14.92 -14.59 -13.86
CA ILE A 287 13.50 -14.36 -13.63
C ILE A 287 12.72 -15.56 -14.13
N THR A 288 12.12 -16.26 -13.17
CA THR A 288 11.43 -17.52 -13.41
C THR A 288 10.04 -17.46 -12.79
N LEU A 289 9.05 -17.81 -13.59
CA LEU A 289 7.67 -17.90 -13.20
C LEU A 289 7.17 -19.29 -13.59
N SER A 290 7.07 -20.17 -12.59
CA SER A 290 6.40 -21.46 -12.72
C SER A 290 4.98 -21.29 -12.20
N ALA A 291 4.06 -21.03 -13.12
CA ALA A 291 2.63 -20.98 -12.88
C ALA A 291 1.91 -21.93 -13.83
N ALA A 292 0.71 -22.40 -13.47
CA ALA A 292 -0.10 -23.16 -14.40
C ALA A 292 -0.54 -22.27 -15.58
N ALA A 293 -1.05 -22.89 -16.64
CA ALA A 293 -1.51 -22.20 -17.87
C ALA A 293 -2.75 -21.30 -17.67
N THR A 294 -3.13 -20.99 -16.43
CA THR A 294 -4.37 -20.33 -16.00
C THR A 294 -4.16 -18.90 -15.50
N VAL A 295 -3.03 -18.25 -15.79
CA VAL A 295 -2.77 -16.86 -15.38
C VAL A 295 -3.71 -15.91 -16.12
N GLU A 296 -4.85 -15.59 -15.52
CA GLU A 296 -5.87 -14.68 -16.07
C GLU A 296 -5.32 -13.27 -16.36
N TYR A 297 -4.46 -12.74 -15.51
CA TYR A 297 -3.86 -11.42 -15.68
C TYR A 297 -2.35 -11.47 -15.48
N LEU A 298 -1.62 -11.00 -16.48
CA LEU A 298 -0.18 -10.90 -16.46
C LEU A 298 0.24 -9.49 -16.84
N SER A 299 0.94 -8.79 -15.94
CA SER A 299 1.55 -7.49 -16.20
C SER A 299 2.97 -7.49 -15.68
N TRP A 300 3.93 -7.48 -16.59
CA TRP A 300 5.34 -7.50 -16.26
C TRP A 300 6.02 -6.34 -16.97
N THR A 301 6.57 -5.39 -16.22
CA THR A 301 7.37 -4.28 -16.72
C THR A 301 8.73 -4.29 -16.04
N CYS A 302 9.78 -4.60 -16.79
CA CYS A 302 11.14 -4.58 -16.28
C CYS A 302 12.05 -3.68 -17.12
N SER A 303 12.89 -2.89 -16.46
CA SER A 303 14.01 -2.21 -17.11
C SER A 303 15.33 -2.89 -16.75
N PHE A 304 16.23 -3.03 -17.70
CA PHE A 304 17.49 -3.73 -17.52
C PHE A 304 18.69 -2.78 -17.66
N PRO A 305 19.81 -3.05 -16.99
CA PRO A 305 21.05 -2.34 -17.25
C PRO A 305 21.70 -3.01 -18.46
N MET A 306 21.91 -2.33 -19.60
CA MET A 306 23.04 -2.75 -20.44
C MET A 306 22.98 -4.16 -21.05
N THR A 307 21.87 -4.91 -20.95
CA THR A 307 21.98 -6.38 -20.90
C THR A 307 22.08 -6.94 -22.32
N PRO A 308 23.23 -7.50 -22.74
CA PRO A 308 23.41 -7.97 -24.11
C PRO A 308 22.52 -9.19 -24.37
N LEU A 309 21.67 -9.06 -25.37
CA LEU A 309 20.89 -10.15 -25.93
C LEU A 309 21.61 -10.76 -27.13
N ILE A 310 21.07 -11.89 -27.57
CA ILE A 310 21.46 -12.67 -28.75
C ILE A 310 22.11 -11.78 -29.83
N HIS A 311 23.35 -12.13 -30.19
CA HIS A 311 24.26 -11.42 -31.11
C HIS A 311 25.09 -10.25 -30.55
N GLY A 312 24.99 -9.86 -29.27
CA GLY A 312 25.98 -9.00 -28.57
C GLY A 312 25.97 -7.51 -28.99
N VAL A 313 25.20 -7.18 -30.01
CA VAL A 313 25.01 -5.82 -30.56
C VAL A 313 23.70 -5.19 -30.07
N TRP A 314 22.77 -5.98 -29.53
CA TRP A 314 21.47 -5.51 -29.05
C TRP A 314 21.35 -5.74 -27.55
N CYS A 315 20.99 -4.68 -26.81
CA CYS A 315 20.77 -4.74 -25.38
C CYS A 315 19.29 -4.64 -25.05
N LEU A 316 18.80 -5.46 -24.11
CA LEU A 316 17.47 -5.29 -23.55
C LEU A 316 17.45 -4.04 -22.67
N ARG A 317 16.61 -3.05 -23.01
CA ARG A 317 16.35 -1.89 -22.16
C ARG A 317 15.11 -2.11 -21.32
N GLU A 318 14.03 -2.54 -21.97
CA GLU A 318 12.72 -2.67 -21.34
C GLU A 318 11.99 -3.90 -21.87
N LEU A 319 11.31 -4.60 -20.98
CA LEU A 319 10.42 -5.72 -21.28
C LEU A 319 9.06 -5.40 -20.69
N LYS A 320 8.03 -5.45 -21.52
CA LYS A 320 6.63 -5.34 -21.12
C LYS A 320 5.87 -6.57 -21.59
N LEU A 321 5.28 -7.33 -20.69
CA LEU A 321 4.40 -8.44 -21.03
C LEU A 321 3.04 -8.17 -20.40
N GLY A 322 2.00 -8.14 -21.23
CA GLY A 322 0.66 -7.71 -20.83
C GLY A 322 -0.42 -8.41 -21.63
N GLU A 323 -1.60 -8.59 -21.05
CA GLU A 323 -2.78 -8.95 -21.83
C GLU A 323 -3.39 -7.72 -22.53
N LYS A 324 -3.75 -7.86 -23.81
CA LYS A 324 -4.45 -6.83 -24.58
C LYS A 324 -5.44 -7.46 -25.56
N LYS A 325 -6.74 -7.29 -25.30
CA LYS A 325 -7.83 -7.80 -26.15
C LYS A 325 -7.71 -9.32 -26.41
N ASP A 326 -7.66 -10.12 -25.34
CA ASP A 326 -7.59 -11.59 -25.35
C ASP A 326 -6.32 -12.17 -25.99
N ALA A 327 -5.21 -11.42 -25.97
CA ALA A 327 -3.91 -11.87 -26.43
C ALA A 327 -2.80 -11.36 -25.50
N TYR A 328 -1.84 -12.23 -25.17
CA TYR A 328 -0.61 -11.80 -24.51
C TYR A 328 0.30 -11.10 -25.52
N VAL A 329 0.62 -9.85 -25.22
CA VAL A 329 1.51 -8.98 -25.96
C VAL A 329 2.82 -8.88 -25.20
N LEU A 330 3.89 -9.34 -25.82
CA LEU A 330 5.26 -9.10 -25.38
C LEU A 330 5.82 -7.92 -26.17
N SER A 331 6.09 -6.80 -25.49
CA SER A 331 6.81 -5.66 -26.04
C SER A 331 8.24 -5.64 -25.51
N LEU A 332 9.22 -5.67 -26.41
CA LEU A 332 10.65 -5.57 -26.10
C LEU A 332 11.19 -4.25 -26.66
N THR A 333 11.85 -3.47 -25.81
CA THR A 333 12.61 -2.29 -26.22
C THR A 333 14.09 -2.64 -26.18
N LEU A 334 14.74 -2.54 -27.34
CA LEU A 334 16.12 -2.95 -27.57
C LEU A 334 16.94 -1.76 -28.05
N ASP A 335 18.16 -1.61 -27.52
CA ASP A 335 19.12 -0.63 -27.97
C ASP A 335 20.27 -1.29 -28.73
N GLY A 336 20.64 -0.73 -29.88
CA GLY A 336 21.85 -1.12 -30.58
C GLY A 336 23.07 -0.50 -29.91
N GLU A 337 23.87 -1.30 -29.20
CA GLU A 337 25.09 -0.87 -28.53
C GLU A 337 26.17 -1.96 -28.59
N ARG A 338 27.44 -1.55 -28.79
CA ARG A 338 28.58 -2.48 -28.77
C ARG A 338 28.92 -2.82 -27.33
N THR A 339 28.62 -4.05 -26.91
CA THR A 339 29.05 -4.55 -25.61
C THR A 339 30.19 -5.55 -25.75
N ALA A 340 31.10 -5.58 -24.77
CA ALA A 340 32.18 -6.57 -24.68
C ALA A 340 31.73 -7.86 -23.96
N GLU A 341 30.47 -7.94 -23.53
CA GLU A 341 29.91 -9.05 -22.77
C GLU A 341 29.33 -10.13 -23.69
N GLN A 342 29.34 -11.38 -23.24
CA GLN A 342 28.78 -12.49 -24.03
C GLN A 342 27.25 -12.37 -24.14
N PRO A 343 26.67 -12.53 -25.35
CA PRO A 343 25.23 -12.47 -25.54
C PRO A 343 24.52 -13.62 -24.83
N ARG A 344 23.32 -13.34 -24.30
CA ARG A 344 22.50 -14.34 -23.61
C ARG A 344 21.25 -14.69 -24.38
N ASN A 345 20.81 -15.93 -24.20
CA ASN A 345 19.51 -16.35 -24.68
C ASN A 345 18.43 -15.70 -23.80
N LEU A 346 17.47 -15.02 -24.43
CA LEU A 346 16.38 -14.35 -23.73
C LEU A 346 15.56 -15.32 -22.85
N GLN A 347 15.44 -16.60 -23.25
CA GLN A 347 14.76 -17.64 -22.46
C GLN A 347 15.50 -18.03 -21.17
N GLU A 348 16.82 -17.81 -21.10
CA GLU A 348 17.61 -18.07 -19.89
C GLU A 348 17.43 -16.96 -18.85
N VAL A 349 17.18 -15.73 -19.33
CA VAL A 349 16.97 -14.54 -18.51
C VAL A 349 15.53 -14.51 -17.98
N VAL A 350 14.58 -14.86 -18.86
CA VAL A 350 13.15 -14.73 -18.63
C VAL A 350 12.43 -15.96 -19.20
N GLN A 351 11.76 -16.73 -18.35
CA GLN A 351 10.85 -17.78 -18.83
C GLN A 351 9.47 -17.18 -19.09
N PHE A 352 9.02 -17.25 -20.35
CA PHE A 352 7.76 -16.64 -20.79
C PHE A 352 6.62 -17.67 -20.86
N PRO A 353 5.38 -17.26 -20.53
CA PRO A 353 4.19 -18.01 -20.95
C PRO A 353 3.96 -17.88 -22.46
N ARG A 354 2.92 -18.53 -23.00
CA ARG A 354 2.57 -18.45 -24.42
C ARG A 354 2.29 -17.00 -24.86
N VAL A 355 3.08 -16.49 -25.81
CA VAL A 355 2.96 -15.14 -26.37
C VAL A 355 2.27 -15.19 -27.74
N SER A 356 1.24 -14.36 -27.94
CA SER A 356 0.51 -14.30 -29.21
C SER A 356 0.92 -13.12 -30.10
N VAL A 357 1.41 -12.04 -29.49
CA VAL A 357 1.85 -10.82 -30.20
C VAL A 357 3.22 -10.42 -29.70
N LEU A 358 4.16 -10.24 -30.62
CA LEU A 358 5.48 -9.68 -30.33
C LEU A 358 5.55 -8.26 -30.88
N GLU A 359 5.84 -7.28 -30.03
CA GLU A 359 6.17 -5.91 -30.41
C GLU A 359 7.65 -5.64 -30.13
N LEU A 360 8.40 -5.24 -31.15
CA LEU A 360 9.82 -4.91 -31.02
C LEU A 360 9.99 -3.43 -31.28
N TYR A 361 10.61 -2.72 -30.34
CA TYR A 361 10.99 -1.31 -30.45
C TYR A 361 12.51 -1.26 -30.48
N LEU A 362 13.09 -0.96 -31.64
CA LEU A 362 14.54 -0.94 -31.85
C LEU A 362 15.04 0.50 -31.87
N HIS A 363 15.98 0.82 -31.00
CA HIS A 363 16.71 2.08 -30.98
C HIS A 363 18.08 1.89 -31.61
N THR A 364 18.26 2.45 -32.80
CA THR A 364 19.49 2.40 -33.59
C THR A 364 20.27 3.68 -33.35
N PHE A 365 21.20 3.66 -32.38
CA PHE A 365 22.05 4.80 -32.05
C PHE A 365 23.27 4.95 -32.98
N TRP A 366 23.54 3.94 -33.82
CA TRP A 366 24.74 3.88 -34.66
C TRP A 366 24.40 3.48 -36.10
N PRO A 367 25.14 3.98 -37.11
CA PRO A 367 24.95 3.65 -38.53
C PRO A 367 25.17 2.17 -38.89
N GLU A 368 25.73 1.38 -37.98
CA GLU A 368 25.97 -0.06 -38.17
C GLU A 368 24.87 -0.92 -37.50
N ALA A 369 23.96 -0.31 -36.73
CA ALA A 369 22.88 -1.00 -36.02
C ALA A 369 21.72 -1.44 -36.95
N HIS A 370 21.92 -1.40 -38.27
CA HIS A 370 20.92 -1.78 -39.26
C HIS A 370 20.73 -3.30 -39.43
N VAL A 371 21.61 -4.12 -38.83
CA VAL A 371 21.51 -5.59 -38.89
C VAL A 371 20.71 -6.11 -37.69
N TYR A 372 19.38 -6.02 -37.77
CA TYR A 372 18.45 -6.60 -36.79
C TYR A 372 17.82 -7.91 -37.28
N GLY A 373 17.91 -8.23 -38.57
CA GLY A 373 17.25 -9.39 -39.19
C GLY A 373 17.52 -10.72 -38.48
N PRO A 374 18.78 -11.13 -38.26
CA PRO A 374 19.11 -12.37 -37.54
C PRO A 374 18.54 -12.40 -36.12
N MET A 375 18.63 -11.29 -35.37
CA MET A 375 18.08 -11.19 -34.03
C MET A 375 16.55 -11.33 -34.02
N VAL A 376 15.85 -10.70 -34.96
CA VAL A 376 14.38 -10.82 -35.07
C VAL A 376 13.98 -12.26 -35.40
N LEU A 377 14.71 -12.94 -36.29
CA LEU A 377 14.45 -14.35 -36.63
C LEU A 377 14.67 -15.28 -35.43
N ASP A 378 15.71 -15.04 -34.64
CA ASP A 378 15.95 -15.83 -33.41
C ASP A 378 14.87 -15.60 -32.36
N LEU A 379 14.42 -14.35 -32.17
CA LEU A 379 13.27 -14.06 -31.30
C LEU A 379 11.99 -14.74 -31.80
N MET A 380 11.77 -14.78 -33.11
CA MET A 380 10.64 -15.52 -33.69
C MET A 380 10.78 -17.03 -33.48
N GLY A 381 11.99 -17.58 -33.54
CA GLY A 381 12.26 -18.99 -33.24
C GLY A 381 12.03 -19.35 -31.77
N ILE A 382 12.32 -18.41 -30.86
CA ILE A 382 12.05 -18.52 -29.41
C ILE A 382 10.55 -18.57 -29.12
N PHE A 383 9.75 -17.81 -29.88
CA PHE A 383 8.32 -17.64 -29.68
C PHE A 383 7.53 -18.21 -30.86
N ALA A 384 7.52 -19.54 -30.99
CA ALA A 384 6.88 -20.25 -32.10
C ALA A 384 5.36 -20.01 -32.25
N ASP A 385 4.69 -19.59 -31.18
CA ASP A 385 3.23 -19.36 -31.15
C ASP A 385 2.81 -17.93 -31.58
N ILE A 386 3.74 -17.07 -32.03
CA ILE A 386 3.43 -15.69 -32.43
C ILE A 386 2.49 -15.65 -33.64
N LYS A 387 1.37 -14.93 -33.48
CA LYS A 387 0.40 -14.66 -34.56
C LYS A 387 0.63 -13.31 -35.24
N ARG A 388 1.28 -12.39 -34.55
CA ARG A 388 1.50 -11.02 -35.02
C ARG A 388 2.82 -10.46 -34.53
N LEU A 389 3.58 -9.89 -35.47
CA LEU A 389 4.80 -9.14 -35.20
C LEU A 389 4.57 -7.66 -35.52
N LYS A 390 4.87 -6.78 -34.58
CA LYS A 390 4.99 -5.33 -34.81
C LYS A 390 6.45 -4.97 -34.59
N LEU A 391 7.07 -4.33 -35.56
CA LEU A 391 8.45 -3.85 -35.48
C LEU A 391 8.42 -2.34 -35.66
N VAL A 392 8.96 -1.62 -34.68
CA VAL A 392 9.09 -0.17 -34.68
C VAL A 392 10.58 0.14 -34.60
N ILE A 393 11.10 0.81 -35.62
CA ILE A 393 12.51 1.22 -35.68
C ILE A 393 12.56 2.72 -35.46
N ARG A 394 13.38 3.14 -34.50
CA ARG A 394 13.66 4.54 -34.19
C ARG A 394 15.14 4.81 -34.40
N ASP A 395 15.44 5.50 -35.49
CA ASP A 395 16.78 6.02 -35.75
C ASP A 395 16.99 7.27 -34.88
N LEU A 396 17.77 7.09 -33.82
CA LEU A 396 18.29 8.20 -33.02
C LEU A 396 19.62 8.60 -33.65
N ILE A 397 19.54 9.37 -34.74
CA ILE A 397 20.71 10.07 -35.27
C ILE A 397 21.20 10.97 -34.13
N CYS A 398 22.46 10.83 -33.71
CA CYS A 398 23.17 11.87 -32.95
C CYS A 398 23.24 13.14 -33.81
N ALA A 399 22.12 13.84 -33.95
CA ALA A 399 22.06 15.16 -34.50
C ALA A 399 22.21 16.11 -33.33
N HIS A 400 23.15 17.04 -33.46
CA HIS A 400 23.23 18.26 -32.67
C HIS A 400 21.98 19.16 -32.80
N ASP A 401 20.86 18.66 -33.30
CA ASP A 401 19.59 19.34 -33.44
C ASP A 401 18.46 18.46 -32.88
N GLU A 402 17.93 18.90 -31.74
CA GLU A 402 16.66 18.44 -31.19
C GLU A 402 15.57 18.62 -32.25
N THR A 403 15.02 17.53 -32.83
CA THR A 403 13.59 17.36 -33.23
C THR A 403 13.29 16.28 -34.29
N SER A 404 14.24 15.54 -34.86
CA SER A 404 13.94 14.61 -35.98
C SER A 404 14.32 13.14 -35.71
N GLY A 405 13.50 12.40 -34.95
CA GLY A 405 13.52 10.93 -34.98
C GLY A 405 12.64 10.39 -36.10
N ARG A 406 13.16 9.55 -37.00
CA ARG A 406 12.33 8.81 -37.98
C ARG A 406 11.78 7.55 -37.32
N GLU A 407 10.45 7.42 -37.27
CA GLU A 407 9.77 6.22 -36.78
C GLU A 407 9.23 5.42 -37.97
N THR A 408 9.74 4.19 -38.16
CA THR A 408 9.24 3.28 -39.19
C THR A 408 8.51 2.13 -38.51
N VAL A 409 7.21 1.95 -38.82
CA VAL A 409 6.38 0.89 -38.23
C VAL A 409 6.07 -0.17 -39.28
N PHE A 410 6.55 -1.39 -39.05
CA PHE A 410 6.18 -2.57 -39.80
C PHE A 410 5.22 -3.42 -38.95
N SER A 411 4.09 -3.84 -39.53
CA SER A 411 3.18 -4.79 -38.89
C SER A 411 2.93 -5.96 -39.81
N HIS A 412 3.33 -7.16 -39.39
CA HIS A 412 3.10 -8.40 -40.12
C HIS A 412 2.13 -9.29 -39.34
N ARG A 413 1.09 -9.77 -40.02
CA ARG A 413 0.15 -10.77 -39.51
C ARG A 413 0.59 -12.10 -40.09
N ALA A 414 1.09 -13.01 -39.26
CA ALA A 414 1.43 -14.35 -39.73
C ALA A 414 0.12 -15.00 -40.21
N LYS A 415 0.05 -15.31 -41.50
CA LYS A 415 -0.98 -16.22 -42.01
C LYS A 415 -0.50 -17.61 -41.66
N LEU A 416 -1.21 -18.28 -40.74
CA LEU A 416 -1.14 -19.73 -40.59
C LEU A 416 -1.65 -20.39 -41.86
#